data_AF-A0A738ZIU2-F1
#
_entry.id   AF-A0A738ZIU2-F1
#
_cell.length_a   1.000
_cell.length_b   1.000
_cell.length_c   1.000
_cell.angle_alpha   90.00
_cell.angle_beta   90.00
_cell.angle_gamma   90.00
#
_symmetry.space_group_name_H-M   'P 1'
#
loop_
_entity.id
_entity.type
_entity.pdbx_description
1 polymer ?
#
loop_
_entity_poly.entity_id
_entity_poly.type
_entity_poly.pdbx_seq_one_letter_code
_entity_poly.pdbx_strand_id
1 'polypeptide(L)'
;MKILFIGESWHIHMIHSKGFDSFTSSKYEEGADYLLSCLRQGNIDVDYMPAHIVQTRFPQTAEALACYDAIVISDIGSNTFLLQNRTFYNMDIIPDALQLIADYVAEGG
;
A
#
# COMPACT_ATOMS: atom_id res chain seq x y z
N MET A 1 -18.75 2.70 -8.41
CA MET A 1 -17.43 3.31 -8.23
C MET A 1 -16.53 2.27 -7.60
N LYS A 2 -15.43 1.92 -8.27
CA LYS A 2 -14.42 1.00 -7.80
C LYS A 2 -13.15 1.78 -7.48
N ILE A 3 -12.60 1.62 -6.30
CA ILE A 3 -11.39 2.33 -5.88
C ILE A 3 -10.31 1.36 -5.41
N LEU A 4 -9.05 1.76 -5.61
CA LEU A 4 -7.89 1.12 -4.99
C LEU A 4 -7.42 1.98 -3.82
N PHE A 5 -7.53 1.46 -2.59
CA PHE A 5 -7.07 2.14 -1.38
C PHE A 5 -5.72 1.56 -0.94
N ILE A 6 -4.66 2.37 -0.96
CA ILE A 6 -3.28 1.94 -0.73
C ILE A 6 -2.72 2.55 0.55
N GLY A 7 -2.14 1.70 1.41
CA GLY A 7 -1.43 2.11 2.62
C GLY A 7 -2.20 1.82 3.91
N GLU A 8 -2.15 2.74 4.88
CA GLU A 8 -2.82 2.62 6.19
C GLU A 8 -2.57 1.29 6.91
N SER A 9 -1.33 0.78 6.83
CA SER A 9 -0.94 -0.48 7.48
C SER A 9 0.50 -0.41 7.94
N TRP A 10 0.81 -0.98 9.10
CA TRP A 10 2.17 -0.95 9.62
C TRP A 10 2.49 -2.17 10.50
N HIS A 11 3.79 -2.47 10.59
CA HIS A 11 4.33 -3.46 11.51
C HIS A 11 5.20 -2.74 12.54
N ILE A 12 4.86 -2.90 13.82
CA ILE A 12 5.60 -2.36 14.95
C ILE A 12 6.46 -3.49 15.51
N HIS A 13 7.76 -3.25 15.66
CA HIS A 13 8.62 -4.07 16.48
C HIS A 13 9.04 -3.29 17.72
N MET A 14 8.57 -3.72 18.89
CA MET A 14 8.87 -3.08 20.16
C MET A 14 9.92 -3.88 20.91
N ILE A 15 10.94 -3.18 21.39
CA ILE A 15 11.92 -3.71 22.34
C ILE A 15 11.61 -3.10 23.71
N HIS A 16 11.19 -3.96 24.64
CA HIS A 16 10.87 -3.58 26.01
C HIS A 16 12.09 -3.81 26.90
N SER A 17 12.79 -2.73 27.25
CA SER A 17 13.95 -2.79 28.14
C SER A 17 13.53 -2.56 29.60
N LYS A 18 13.80 -3.51 30.49
CA LYS A 18 13.43 -3.46 31.91
C LYS A 18 14.58 -3.92 32.79
N GLY A 19 15.34 -2.95 33.33
CA GLY A 19 16.53 -3.25 34.13
C GLY A 19 17.60 -3.93 33.27
N PHE A 20 18.01 -5.13 33.66
CA PHE A 20 18.97 -5.95 32.92
C PHE A 20 18.35 -6.60 31.67
N ASP A 21 17.04 -6.87 31.71
CA ASP A 21 16.39 -7.70 30.72
C ASP A 21 15.82 -6.89 29.54
N SER A 22 15.72 -7.54 28.39
CA SER A 22 14.86 -7.08 27.29
C SER A 22 14.00 -8.23 26.78
N PHE A 23 12.81 -7.87 26.31
CA PHE A 23 11.96 -8.78 25.55
C PHE A 23 11.28 -8.01 24.43
N THR A 24 10.85 -8.71 23.39
CA THR A 24 10.27 -8.08 22.21
C THR A 24 8.81 -8.44 22.03
N SER A 25 8.07 -7.52 21.41
CA SER A 25 6.73 -7.80 20.90
C SER A 25 6.60 -7.20 19.51
N SER A 26 6.04 -7.94 18.57
CA SER A 26 5.71 -7.44 17.24
C SER A 26 4.20 -7.36 17.08
N LYS A 27 3.71 -6.30 16.44
CA LYS A 27 2.27 -6.07 16.22
C LYS A 27 2.04 -5.54 14.81
N TYR A 28 1.06 -6.10 14.11
CA TYR A 28 0.55 -5.56 12.85
C TYR A 28 -0.77 -4.84 13.12
N GLU A 29 -1.00 -3.69 12.48
CA GLU A 29 -2.23 -2.92 12.58
C GLU A 29 -2.59 -2.30 11.22
N GLU A 30 -3.89 -2.08 11.03
CA GLU A 30 -4.47 -1.36 9.91
C GLU A 30 -5.22 -0.13 10.45
N GLY A 31 -4.97 1.04 9.87
CA GLY A 31 -5.54 2.33 10.31
C GLY A 31 -6.88 2.66 9.66
N ALA A 32 -7.20 2.02 8.53
CA ALA A 32 -8.30 2.43 7.66
C ALA A 32 -9.63 1.73 7.93
N ASP A 33 -9.74 0.78 8.87
CA ASP A 33 -10.93 -0.07 9.07
C ASP A 33 -12.25 0.72 9.06
N TYR A 34 -12.30 1.79 9.85
CA TYR A 34 -13.50 2.63 9.93
C TYR A 34 -13.83 3.29 8.59
N LEU A 35 -12.85 3.93 7.95
CA LEU A 35 -13.03 4.58 6.66
C LEU A 35 -13.47 3.60 5.57
N LEU A 36 -12.79 2.44 5.46
CA LEU A 36 -13.13 1.38 4.51
C LEU A 36 -14.56 0.88 4.74
N SER A 37 -14.99 0.75 6.01
CA SER A 37 -16.35 0.35 6.34
C SER A 37 -17.38 1.38 5.87
N CYS A 38 -17.12 2.68 6.07
CA CYS A 38 -18.00 3.75 5.62
C CYS A 38 -18.10 3.80 4.09
N LEU A 39 -16.98 3.64 3.37
CA LEU A 39 -16.96 3.62 1.90
C LEU A 39 -17.79 2.45 1.36
N ARG A 40 -17.62 1.26 1.93
CA ARG A 40 -18.41 0.06 1.55
C ARG A 40 -19.90 0.23 1.86
N GLN A 41 -20.25 0.81 3.01
CA GLN A 41 -21.64 1.17 3.34
C GLN A 41 -22.23 2.19 2.37
N GLY A 42 -21.39 3.06 1.78
CA GLY A 42 -21.73 3.97 0.70
C GLY A 42 -21.82 3.32 -0.69
N ASN A 43 -21.81 1.99 -0.81
CA ASN A 43 -21.81 1.22 -2.05
C ASN A 43 -20.59 1.50 -2.97
N ILE A 44 -19.44 1.81 -2.38
CA ILE A 44 -18.16 1.90 -3.09
C ILE A 44 -17.50 0.52 -3.05
N ASP A 45 -17.08 0.02 -4.20
CA ASP A 45 -16.28 -1.21 -4.30
C ASP A 45 -14.81 -0.85 -3.98
N VAL A 46 -14.25 -1.45 -2.94
CA VAL A 46 -12.95 -1.05 -2.39
C VAL A 46 -12.00 -2.24 -2.36
N ASP A 47 -11.00 -2.18 -3.23
CA ASP A 47 -9.81 -3.03 -3.14
C ASP A 47 -8.82 -2.37 -2.19
N TYR A 48 -8.52 -3.03 -1.07
CA TYR A 48 -7.59 -2.53 -0.07
C TYR A 48 -6.21 -3.18 -0.26
N MET A 49 -5.17 -2.35 -0.37
CA MET A 49 -3.78 -2.74 -0.57
C MET A 49 -2.90 -2.18 0.56
N PRO A 50 -2.65 -2.97 1.62
CA PRO A 50 -1.68 -2.63 2.65
C PRO A 50 -0.29 -2.30 2.07
N ALA A 51 0.50 -1.50 2.78
CA ALA A 51 1.83 -1.07 2.34
C ALA A 51 2.77 -2.24 1.99
N HIS A 52 2.74 -3.32 2.76
CA HIS A 52 3.56 -4.51 2.49
C HIS A 52 3.11 -5.30 1.25
N ILE A 53 1.86 -5.13 0.80
CA ILE A 53 1.36 -5.72 -0.44
C ILE A 53 1.87 -4.95 -1.66
N VAL A 54 2.00 -3.62 -1.59
CA VAL A 54 2.64 -2.81 -2.64
C VAL A 54 4.04 -3.35 -2.98
N GLN A 55 4.82 -3.73 -1.96
CA GLN A 55 6.19 -4.24 -2.14
C GLN A 55 6.27 -5.54 -2.96
N THR A 56 5.17 -6.28 -3.08
CA THR A 56 5.16 -7.63 -3.67
C THR A 56 4.19 -7.80 -4.83
N ARG A 57 3.12 -7.01 -4.91
CA ARG A 57 2.00 -7.22 -5.83
C ARG A 57 1.42 -5.93 -6.41
N PHE A 58 2.15 -4.81 -6.37
CA PHE A 58 1.69 -3.60 -7.04
C PHE A 58 1.45 -3.88 -8.54
N PRO A 59 0.36 -3.39 -9.15
CA PRO A 59 0.09 -3.58 -10.57
C PRO A 59 1.22 -3.06 -11.45
N GLN A 60 1.59 -3.82 -12.49
CA GLN A 60 2.78 -3.53 -13.31
C GLN A 60 2.42 -2.95 -14.68
N THR A 61 1.14 -2.70 -14.96
CA THR A 61 0.68 -2.15 -16.24
C THR A 61 -0.43 -1.12 -16.02
N ALA A 62 -0.57 -0.18 -16.94
CA ALA A 62 -1.61 0.86 -16.89
C ALA A 62 -3.02 0.25 -16.98
N GLU A 63 -3.21 -0.80 -17.79
CA GLU A 63 -4.50 -1.47 -17.95
C GLU A 63 -5.00 -2.10 -16.65
N ALA A 64 -4.07 -2.57 -15.81
CA ALA A 64 -4.41 -3.12 -14.50
C ALA A 64 -4.88 -2.02 -13.52
N LEU A 65 -4.43 -0.78 -13.68
CA LEU A 65 -4.89 0.38 -12.92
C LEU A 65 -6.17 0.98 -13.50
N ALA A 66 -6.38 0.90 -14.81
CA ALA A 66 -7.53 1.45 -15.53
C ALA A 66 -8.90 0.86 -15.11
N CYS A 67 -8.91 -0.23 -14.34
CA CYS A 67 -10.14 -0.78 -13.77
C CYS A 67 -10.66 -0.02 -12.54
N TYR A 68 -9.88 0.91 -11.99
CA TYR A 68 -10.26 1.74 -10.85
C TYR A 68 -10.71 3.12 -11.32
N ASP A 69 -11.77 3.64 -10.69
CA ASP A 69 -12.25 5.00 -10.89
C ASP A 69 -11.48 6.02 -10.04
N ALA A 70 -10.77 5.57 -8.99
CA ALA A 70 -9.89 6.39 -8.17
C ALA A 70 -8.84 5.54 -7.45
N ILE A 71 -7.65 6.12 -7.24
CA ILE A 71 -6.61 5.58 -6.37
C ILE A 71 -6.44 6.50 -5.16
N VAL A 72 -6.50 5.92 -3.96
CA VAL A 72 -6.28 6.63 -2.69
C VAL A 72 -4.94 6.17 -2.11
N ILE A 73 -4.07 7.11 -1.75
CA ILE A 73 -2.76 6.83 -1.12
C ILE A 73 -2.76 7.51 0.25
N SER A 74 -2.64 6.73 1.33
CA SER A 74 -2.62 7.25 2.71
C SER A 74 -1.65 6.48 3.60
N ASP A 75 -0.91 7.19 4.43
CA ASP A 75 0.12 6.69 5.36
C ASP A 75 1.07 5.62 4.76
N ILE A 76 1.64 5.96 3.59
CA ILE A 76 2.63 5.14 2.88
C ILE A 76 3.61 6.05 2.13
N GLY A 77 4.91 5.78 2.27
CA GLY A 77 5.97 6.57 1.64
C GLY A 77 6.24 6.17 0.18
N SER A 78 6.75 7.10 -0.62
CA SER A 78 7.15 6.88 -2.02
C SER A 78 8.15 5.73 -2.19
N ASN A 79 9.05 5.54 -1.21
CA ASN A 79 10.03 4.45 -1.22
C ASN A 79 9.39 3.07 -1.33
N THR A 80 8.19 2.85 -0.77
CA THR A 80 7.50 1.56 -0.88
C THR A 80 7.11 1.24 -2.33
N PHE A 81 6.82 2.26 -3.13
CA PHE A 81 6.49 2.12 -4.56
C PHE A 81 7.74 1.95 -5.43
N LEU A 82 8.80 2.70 -5.15
CA LEU A 82 10.04 2.73 -5.94
C LEU A 82 11.00 1.59 -5.62
N LEU A 83 11.00 1.10 -4.37
CA LEU A 83 11.91 0.08 -3.86
C LEU A 83 11.16 -1.22 -3.53
N GLN A 84 10.30 -1.67 -4.44
CA GLN A 84 9.63 -2.97 -4.33
C GLN A 84 10.67 -4.09 -4.21
N ASN A 85 10.26 -5.24 -3.66
CA ASN A 85 11.19 -6.33 -3.34
C ASN A 85 11.94 -6.82 -4.59
N ARG A 86 11.26 -6.82 -5.74
CA ARG A 86 11.87 -7.18 -7.04
C ARG A 86 13.02 -6.26 -7.41
N THR A 87 12.85 -4.94 -7.27
CA THR A 87 13.91 -3.95 -7.53
C THR A 87 15.03 -4.06 -6.49
N PHE A 88 14.68 -3.99 -5.20
CA PHE A 88 15.68 -3.79 -4.14
C PHE A 88 16.43 -5.07 -3.75
N TYR A 89 15.75 -6.23 -3.69
CA TYR A 89 16.36 -7.49 -3.27
C TYR A 89 16.72 -8.40 -4.44
N ASN A 90 15.97 -8.37 -5.54
CA ASN A 90 16.16 -9.31 -6.64
C ASN A 90 16.88 -8.70 -7.86
N MET A 91 17.16 -7.39 -7.85
CA MET A 91 17.80 -6.66 -8.96
C MET A 91 17.02 -6.74 -10.27
N ASP A 92 15.71 -7.02 -10.19
CA ASP A 92 14.84 -7.03 -11.37
C ASP A 92 14.59 -5.61 -11.84
N ILE A 93 14.61 -5.41 -13.16
CA ILE A 93 14.08 -4.19 -13.77
C ILE A 93 12.57 -4.36 -13.88
N ILE A 94 11.82 -3.51 -13.17
CA ILE A 94 10.36 -3.44 -13.22
C ILE A 94 9.90 -2.02 -13.58
N PRO A 95 8.66 -1.84 -14.08
CA PRO A 95 8.07 -0.52 -14.28
C PRO A 95 8.07 0.35 -13.00
N ASP A 96 8.20 1.67 -13.19
CA ASP A 96 8.09 2.64 -12.10
C ASP A 96 6.61 2.80 -11.69
N ALA A 97 6.29 2.39 -10.47
CA ALA A 97 4.93 2.45 -9.95
C ALA A 97 4.37 3.88 -9.85
N LEU A 98 5.20 4.88 -9.53
CA LEU A 98 4.76 6.27 -9.46
C LEU A 98 4.53 6.84 -10.86
N GLN A 99 5.32 6.41 -11.85
CA GLN A 99 5.05 6.76 -13.24
C GLN A 99 3.73 6.16 -13.72
N LEU A 100 3.45 4.89 -13.40
CA LEU A 100 2.16 4.26 -13.73
C LEU A 100 0.97 4.98 -13.10
N ILE A 101 1.09 5.45 -11.86
CA ILE A 101 0.05 6.26 -11.20
C ILE A 101 -0.09 7.62 -11.89
N ALA A 102 1.02 8.26 -12.27
CA ALA A 102 0.98 9.53 -12.99
C ALA A 102 0.30 9.39 -14.36
N ASP A 103 0.60 8.34 -15.10
CA ASP A 103 -0.01 8.02 -16.39
C ASP A 103 -1.51 7.74 -16.23
N TYR A 104 -1.89 6.96 -15.21
CA TYR A 104 -3.29 6.71 -14.85
C TYR A 104 -4.08 8.01 -14.62
N VAL A 105 -3.53 8.97 -13.86
CA VAL A 105 -4.18 10.27 -13.64
C VAL A 105 -4.24 11.09 -14.94
N ALA A 106 -3.18 11.06 -15.77
CA ALA A 106 -3.16 11.77 -17.04
C ALA A 106 -4.22 11.24 -18.03
N GLU A 107 -4.60 9.97 -17.90
CA GLU A 107 -5.65 9.31 -18.70
C GLU A 107 -7.07 9.47 -18.10
N GLY A 108 -7.22 10.20 -17.00
CA GLY A 108 -8.52 10.59 -16.43
C GLY A 108 -8.97 9.79 -15.21
N GLY A 109 -8.06 9.02 -14.60
CA GLY A 109 -8.26 8.35 -13.32
C GLY A 109 -8.16 9.24 -12.08
#